data_AF-A0A959NAZ0-F1
#
_entry.id   AF-A0A959NAZ0-F1
#
_cell.length_a   1.000
_cell.length_b   1.000
_cell.length_c   1.000
_cell.angle_alpha   90.00
_cell.angle_beta   90.00
_cell.angle_gamma   90.00
#
_symmetry.space_group_name_H-M   'P 1'
#
loop_
_entity.id
_entity.type
_entity.pdbx_description
1 polymer ?
#
loop_
_entity_poly.entity_id
_entity_poly.type
_entity_poly.pdbx_seq_one_letter_code
_entity_poly.pdbx_strand_id
1 'polypeptide(L)'
;NWKSESDSENEDNQDLVMDGIEGIETAIQYILKSAELGYNIIGSDIAGFSGRIIPPRLYIRWTQFSTFCGLFLNGGHGERRLWKRSSEELEIIRKFSWLHTELIPYMYHYVVSANREGKTLQKPLNIGKYQYMFGDNLLVAPIYEDSKIREVVLPEGKWRYFFNDSDLLAGDQKIIKDFNKNPKNTIKKITDYSNKNLKLIRKRAQEISNQD
;
A
#
# COMPACT_ATOMS: atom_id res chain seq x y z
N ASN A 1 -19.85 -10.21 -2.58
CA ASN A 1 -20.08 -11.02 -1.36
C ASN A 1 -18.84 -11.83 -1.12
N TRP A 2 -17.91 -11.30 -0.33
CA TRP A 2 -16.67 -12.01 0.01
C TRP A 2 -16.90 -12.62 1.38
N LYS A 3 -17.32 -13.89 1.39
CA LYS A 3 -17.20 -14.79 2.54
C LYS A 3 -15.94 -15.60 2.32
N SER A 4 -15.11 -15.74 3.35
CA SER A 4 -14.10 -16.79 3.41
C SER A 4 -14.82 -18.14 3.25
N GLU A 5 -14.52 -18.91 2.21
CA GLU A 5 -14.89 -20.33 2.18
C GLU A 5 -13.98 -21.15 3.12
N SER A 6 -13.83 -20.67 4.34
CA SER A 6 -13.15 -21.36 5.44
C SER A 6 -13.82 -21.08 6.78
N ASP A 7 -15.13 -20.78 6.79
CA ASP A 7 -15.95 -20.76 8.00
C ASP A 7 -16.33 -22.20 8.42
N SER A 8 -15.38 -23.14 8.31
CA SER A 8 -15.42 -24.38 9.08
C SER A 8 -14.72 -24.08 10.39
N GLU A 9 -15.49 -24.02 11.47
CA GLU A 9 -15.05 -23.89 12.86
C GLU A 9 -13.92 -24.89 13.16
N ASN A 10 -12.67 -24.44 13.04
CA ASN A 10 -11.49 -25.12 13.57
C ASN A 10 -10.73 -24.06 14.38
N GLU A 11 -10.62 -24.28 15.69
CA GLU A 11 -9.94 -23.39 16.64
C GLU A 11 -8.50 -23.06 16.20
N ASP A 12 -7.84 -23.96 15.46
CA ASP A 12 -6.49 -23.76 14.90
C ASP A 12 -6.36 -22.62 13.86
N ASN A 13 -7.48 -22.13 13.30
CA ASN A 13 -7.46 -21.11 12.24
C ASN A 13 -7.53 -19.68 12.78
N GLN A 14 -7.91 -19.49 14.05
CA GLN A 14 -7.94 -18.17 14.69
C GLN A 14 -6.53 -17.67 15.01
N ASP A 15 -5.66 -18.53 15.55
CA ASP A 15 -4.29 -18.17 15.91
C ASP A 15 -3.48 -17.71 14.67
N LEU A 16 -3.58 -18.41 13.54
CA LEU A 16 -2.88 -18.05 12.30
C LEU A 16 -3.32 -16.70 11.71
N VAL A 17 -4.58 -16.33 11.95
CA VAL A 17 -5.15 -15.06 11.52
C VAL A 17 -4.63 -13.92 12.40
N MET A 18 -4.56 -14.12 13.70
CA MET A 18 -4.08 -13.13 14.67
C MET A 18 -2.57 -12.89 14.48
N ASP A 19 -1.76 -13.95 14.38
CA ASP A 19 -0.32 -13.87 14.11
C ASP A 19 -0.02 -13.11 12.80
N GLY A 20 -0.83 -13.32 11.76
CA GLY A 20 -0.69 -12.65 10.47
C GLY A 20 -1.03 -11.16 10.51
N ILE A 21 -2.07 -10.78 11.26
CA ILE A 21 -2.49 -9.38 11.45
C ILE A 21 -1.44 -8.63 12.27
N GLU A 22 -0.95 -9.24 13.35
CA GLU A 22 0.14 -8.69 14.16
C GLU A 22 1.40 -8.50 13.32
N GLY A 23 1.70 -9.43 12.41
CA GLY A 23 2.84 -9.35 11.50
C GLY A 23 2.81 -8.11 10.59
N ILE A 24 1.69 -7.85 9.90
CA ILE A 24 1.59 -6.70 8.98
C ILE A 24 1.60 -5.37 9.74
N GLU A 25 0.91 -5.28 10.88
CA GLU A 25 0.91 -4.08 11.73
C GLU A 25 2.32 -3.78 12.24
N THR A 26 3.03 -4.81 12.71
CA THR A 26 4.43 -4.69 13.17
C THR A 26 5.36 -4.25 12.04
N ALA A 27 5.22 -4.82 10.83
CA ALA A 27 6.01 -4.40 9.68
C ALA A 27 5.76 -2.93 9.31
N ILE A 28 4.50 -2.48 9.34
CA ILE A 28 4.15 -1.07 9.12
C ILE A 28 4.82 -0.20 10.18
N GLN A 29 4.74 -0.55 11.46
CA GLN A 29 5.37 0.22 12.55
C GLN A 29 6.87 0.38 12.34
N TYR A 30 7.59 -0.70 12.04
CA TYR A 30 9.04 -0.64 11.82
C TYR A 30 9.41 0.11 10.55
N ILE A 31 8.66 -0.04 9.45
CA ILE A 31 8.90 0.73 8.21
C ILE A 31 8.75 2.23 8.48
N LEU A 32 7.68 2.63 9.17
CA LEU A 32 7.47 4.04 9.52
C LEU A 32 8.56 4.52 10.49
N LYS A 33 8.96 3.70 11.47
CA LYS A 33 10.03 4.06 12.38
C LYS A 33 11.37 4.26 11.68
N SER A 34 11.72 3.37 10.75
CA SER A 34 12.91 3.52 9.90
C SER A 34 12.82 4.79 9.05
N ALA A 35 11.65 5.15 8.54
CA ALA A 35 11.47 6.37 7.78
C ALA A 35 11.70 7.64 8.64
N GLU A 36 11.24 7.67 9.90
CA GLU A 36 11.56 8.74 10.86
C GLU A 36 13.06 8.86 11.12
N LEU A 37 13.78 7.73 11.10
CA LEU A 37 15.22 7.67 11.28
C LEU A 37 16.02 8.03 10.02
N GLY A 38 15.35 8.43 8.92
CA GLY A 38 16.00 8.89 7.69
C GLY A 38 16.33 7.80 6.68
N TYR A 39 15.91 6.55 6.91
CA TYR A 39 16.01 5.52 5.87
C TYR A 39 15.06 5.87 4.72
N ASN A 40 15.58 5.88 3.50
CA ASN A 40 14.82 6.42 2.36
C ASN A 40 14.00 5.35 1.62
N ILE A 41 14.67 4.25 1.23
CA ILE A 41 14.09 3.15 0.46
C ILE A 41 13.93 1.95 1.39
N ILE A 42 12.73 1.79 1.94
CA ILE A 42 12.42 0.80 2.97
C ILE A 42 11.25 -0.08 2.49
N GLY A 43 11.18 -1.31 2.95
CA GLY A 43 10.03 -2.19 2.77
C GLY A 43 10.15 -3.43 3.65
N SER A 44 9.30 -4.40 3.39
CA SER A 44 9.30 -5.70 4.08
C SER A 44 8.96 -6.81 3.08
N ASP A 45 9.25 -8.05 3.46
CA ASP A 45 8.78 -9.23 2.75
C ASP A 45 7.24 -9.25 2.75
N ILE A 46 6.65 -9.31 1.55
CA ILE A 46 5.21 -9.44 1.38
C ILE A 46 4.74 -10.73 2.05
N ALA A 47 3.71 -10.60 2.88
CA ALA A 47 3.16 -11.66 3.72
C ALA A 47 4.12 -12.17 4.81
N GLY A 48 5.10 -11.35 5.20
CA GLY A 48 6.04 -11.65 6.28
C GLY A 48 7.09 -12.70 5.90
N PHE A 49 8.01 -12.95 6.82
CA PHE A 49 9.13 -13.88 6.60
C PHE A 49 8.80 -15.34 6.95
N SER A 50 7.97 -15.57 7.96
CA SER A 50 7.63 -16.91 8.47
C SER A 50 6.18 -17.27 8.15
N GLY A 51 5.73 -18.46 8.55
CA GLY A 51 4.34 -18.92 8.37
C GLY A 51 4.17 -19.92 7.22
N ARG A 52 3.52 -21.04 7.52
CA ARG A 52 3.32 -22.14 6.56
C ARG A 52 2.12 -21.90 5.66
N ILE A 53 1.04 -21.35 6.20
CA ILE A 53 -0.20 -21.03 5.50
C ILE A 53 -0.37 -19.52 5.56
N ILE A 54 -0.52 -18.88 4.41
CA ILE A 54 -0.69 -17.43 4.29
C ILE A 54 -2.11 -17.17 3.80
N PRO A 55 -2.97 -16.54 4.61
CA PRO A 55 -4.32 -16.18 4.17
C PRO A 55 -4.28 -15.27 2.94
N PRO A 56 -5.12 -15.50 1.90
CA PRO A 56 -5.19 -14.67 0.70
C PRO A 56 -5.32 -13.17 1.00
N ARG A 57 -6.16 -12.82 1.99
CA ARG A 57 -6.37 -11.42 2.39
C ARG A 57 -5.10 -10.75 2.89
N LEU A 58 -4.30 -11.46 3.69
CA LEU A 58 -3.05 -10.93 4.23
C LEU A 58 -2.06 -10.65 3.10
N TYR A 59 -1.90 -11.61 2.19
CA TYR A 59 -1.03 -11.45 1.02
C TYR A 59 -1.42 -10.23 0.18
N ILE A 60 -2.73 -10.10 -0.11
CA ILE A 60 -3.27 -8.99 -0.89
C ILE A 60 -3.05 -7.66 -0.17
N ARG A 61 -3.37 -7.55 1.13
CA ARG A 61 -3.19 -6.31 1.90
C ARG A 61 -1.73 -5.90 2.00
N TRP A 62 -0.85 -6.85 2.26
CA TRP A 62 0.58 -6.58 2.32
C TRP A 62 1.14 -6.18 0.96
N THR A 63 0.69 -6.82 -0.12
CA THR A 63 1.05 -6.41 -1.49
C THR A 63 0.61 -4.98 -1.80
N GLN A 64 -0.62 -4.62 -1.41
CA GLN A 64 -1.15 -3.26 -1.57
C GLN A 64 -0.30 -2.24 -0.81
N PHE A 65 0.10 -2.56 0.42
CA PHE A 65 0.97 -1.72 1.23
C PHE A 65 2.39 -1.61 0.64
N SER A 66 3.02 -2.72 0.27
CA SER A 66 4.36 -2.75 -0.33
C SER A 66 4.45 -2.02 -1.67
N THR A 67 3.32 -1.85 -2.38
CA THR A 67 3.26 -1.02 -3.60
C THR A 67 3.68 0.42 -3.34
N PHE A 68 3.37 0.94 -2.14
CA PHE A 68 3.70 2.29 -1.71
C PHE A 68 4.82 2.30 -0.64
N CYS A 69 5.66 1.27 -0.64
CA CYS A 69 6.94 1.26 0.06
C CYS A 69 8.07 1.52 -0.96
N GLY A 70 9.28 1.81 -0.48
CA GLY A 70 10.46 1.90 -1.35
C GLY A 70 10.89 0.54 -1.92
N LEU A 71 10.61 -0.56 -1.22
CA LEU A 71 10.91 -1.92 -1.68
C LEU A 71 9.63 -2.77 -1.80
N PHE A 72 9.53 -3.50 -2.90
CA PHE A 72 8.50 -4.52 -3.15
C PHE A 72 9.15 -5.89 -3.22
N LEU A 73 9.14 -6.61 -2.11
CA LEU A 73 9.88 -7.87 -1.96
C LEU A 73 8.93 -9.05 -1.79
N ASN A 74 8.98 -9.98 -2.74
CA ASN A 74 8.29 -11.27 -2.62
C ASN A 74 9.28 -12.31 -2.09
N GLY A 75 9.57 -12.26 -0.79
CA GLY A 75 10.54 -13.11 -0.09
C GLY A 75 9.96 -13.79 1.15
N GLY A 76 10.73 -14.67 1.79
CA GLY A 76 10.34 -15.36 3.03
C GLY A 76 10.29 -16.89 2.93
N HIS A 77 10.16 -17.55 4.08
CA HIS A 77 10.10 -19.00 4.27
C HIS A 77 8.67 -19.54 4.19
N GLY A 78 8.44 -20.52 3.32
CA GLY A 78 7.12 -21.11 3.08
C GLY A 78 6.65 -20.86 1.64
N GLU A 79 5.41 -21.21 1.33
CA GLU A 79 4.90 -21.13 -0.04
C GLU A 79 4.47 -19.70 -0.41
N ARG A 80 5.31 -19.03 -1.20
CA ARG A 80 5.10 -17.66 -1.74
C ARG A 80 5.21 -17.59 -3.26
N ARG A 81 5.21 -18.74 -3.94
CA ARG A 81 5.21 -18.77 -5.41
C ARG A 81 3.86 -18.26 -5.89
N LEU A 82 3.89 -17.16 -6.63
CA LEU A 82 2.68 -16.48 -7.09
C LEU A 82 1.80 -17.37 -7.97
N TRP A 83 2.38 -18.32 -8.71
CA TRP A 83 1.63 -19.30 -9.53
C TRP A 83 0.93 -20.41 -8.72
N LYS A 84 1.12 -20.45 -7.39
CA LYS A 84 0.37 -21.33 -6.48
C LYS A 84 -0.82 -20.62 -5.84
N ARG A 85 -1.00 -19.31 -6.05
CA ARG A 85 -2.16 -18.54 -5.58
C ARG A 85 -3.36 -18.74 -6.50
N SER A 86 -4.56 -18.38 -6.03
CA SER A 86 -5.74 -18.35 -6.90
C SER A 86 -5.54 -17.36 -8.05
N SER A 87 -6.28 -17.57 -9.14
CA SER A 87 -6.27 -16.64 -10.28
C SER A 87 -6.70 -15.22 -9.89
N GLU A 88 -7.64 -15.07 -8.94
CA GLU A 88 -8.07 -13.75 -8.48
C GLU A 88 -7.01 -13.05 -7.63
N GLU A 89 -6.38 -13.79 -6.71
CA GLU A 89 -5.25 -13.27 -5.93
C GLU A 89 -4.13 -12.79 -6.85
N LEU A 90 -3.75 -13.62 -7.83
CA LEU A 90 -2.69 -13.33 -8.78
C LEU A 90 -3.00 -12.10 -9.62
N GLU A 91 -4.26 -11.91 -10.05
CA GLU A 91 -4.65 -10.72 -10.81
C GLU A 91 -4.49 -9.43 -9.99
N ILE A 92 -4.87 -9.46 -8.70
CA ILE A 92 -4.72 -8.32 -7.80
C ILE A 92 -3.23 -8.03 -7.56
N ILE A 93 -2.45 -9.07 -7.21
CA ILE A 93 -1.01 -8.93 -6.96
C ILE A 93 -0.30 -8.37 -8.19
N ARG A 94 -0.62 -8.88 -9.38
CA ARG A 94 -0.07 -8.38 -10.65
C ARG A 94 -0.32 -6.89 -10.84
N LYS A 95 -1.54 -6.41 -10.59
CA LYS A 95 -1.89 -4.97 -10.76
C LYS A 95 -1.09 -4.06 -9.85
N PHE A 96 -0.94 -4.45 -8.58
CA PHE A 96 -0.19 -3.69 -7.60
C PHE A 96 1.32 -3.75 -7.85
N SER A 97 1.84 -4.90 -8.31
CA SER A 97 3.23 -5.01 -8.76
C SER A 97 3.53 -4.09 -9.96
N TRP A 98 2.67 -4.06 -10.99
CA TRP A 98 2.81 -3.12 -12.09
C TRP A 98 2.74 -1.67 -11.64
N LEU A 99 1.82 -1.33 -10.73
CA LEU A 99 1.73 0.02 -10.19
C LEU A 99 3.02 0.44 -9.46
N HIS A 100 3.63 -0.45 -8.67
CA HIS A 100 4.91 -0.19 -8.02
C HIS A 100 6.01 0.08 -9.05
N THR A 101 6.09 -0.73 -10.11
CA THR A 101 7.02 -0.51 -11.24
C THR A 101 6.79 0.85 -11.90
N GLU A 102 5.53 1.24 -12.12
CA GLU A 102 5.20 2.53 -12.72
C GLU A 102 5.57 3.73 -11.84
N LEU A 103 5.66 3.54 -10.52
CA LEU A 103 6.10 4.53 -9.54
C LEU A 103 7.64 4.64 -9.43
N ILE A 104 8.43 3.78 -10.09
CA ILE A 104 9.90 3.83 -10.04
C ILE A 104 10.46 5.21 -10.38
N PRO A 105 10.02 5.91 -11.46
CA PRO A 105 10.52 7.25 -11.75
C PRO A 105 10.24 8.26 -10.61
N TYR A 106 9.10 8.13 -9.95
CA TYR A 106 8.74 8.97 -8.80
C TYR A 106 9.63 8.64 -7.59
N MET A 107 9.84 7.36 -7.28
CA MET A 107 10.74 6.94 -6.19
C MET A 107 12.19 7.35 -6.46
N TYR A 108 12.65 7.25 -7.72
CA TYR A 108 14.00 7.61 -8.11
C TYR A 108 14.29 9.11 -7.89
N HIS A 109 13.31 9.98 -8.13
CA HIS A 109 13.41 11.40 -7.73
C HIS A 109 13.77 11.53 -6.24
N TYR A 110 13.09 10.81 -5.34
CA TYR A 110 13.41 10.85 -3.91
C TYR A 110 14.72 10.13 -3.54
N VAL A 111 15.23 9.20 -4.36
CA VAL A 111 16.59 8.68 -4.17
C VAL A 111 17.61 9.80 -4.38
N VAL A 112 17.47 10.56 -5.47
CA VAL A 112 18.37 11.68 -5.79
C VAL A 112 18.21 12.83 -4.80
N SER A 113 16.98 13.27 -4.51
CA SER A 113 16.72 14.37 -3.58
C SER A 113 17.09 14.02 -2.13
N ALA A 114 16.98 12.76 -1.70
CA ALA A 114 17.49 12.37 -0.39
C ALA A 114 19.01 12.51 -0.30
N ASN A 115 19.74 12.14 -1.36
CA ASN A 115 21.20 12.27 -1.39
C ASN A 115 21.66 13.74 -1.39
N ARG A 116 20.96 14.61 -2.12
CA ARG A 116 21.34 16.03 -2.27
C ARG A 116 20.84 16.93 -1.14
N GLU A 117 19.61 16.71 -0.69
CA GLU A 117 18.87 17.65 0.18
C GLU A 117 18.33 17.00 1.46
N GLY A 118 18.51 15.68 1.64
CA GLY A 118 17.92 14.95 2.76
C GLY A 118 16.41 14.73 2.63
N LYS A 119 15.81 14.99 1.47
CA LYS A 119 14.38 14.83 1.22
C LYS A 119 14.01 13.36 0.97
N THR A 120 13.49 12.69 1.98
CA THR A 120 13.12 11.26 1.92
C THR A 120 11.76 10.98 1.28
N LEU A 121 11.58 9.76 0.78
CA LEU A 121 10.39 9.24 0.12
C LEU A 121 9.24 9.02 1.11
N GLN A 122 9.46 8.30 2.21
CA GLN A 122 8.40 8.00 3.18
C GLN A 122 8.48 8.98 4.35
N LYS A 123 7.38 9.69 4.63
CA LYS A 123 7.28 10.67 5.72
C LYS A 123 6.07 10.34 6.60
N PRO A 124 6.27 9.67 7.74
CA PRO A 124 5.20 9.38 8.69
C PRO A 124 4.50 10.67 9.14
N LEU A 125 3.18 10.60 9.28
CA LEU A 125 2.38 11.73 9.73
C LEU A 125 2.01 11.56 11.21
N ASN A 126 2.07 12.65 11.97
CA ASN A 126 1.59 12.70 13.36
C ASN A 126 0.05 12.75 13.44
N ILE A 127 -0.64 12.54 12.31
CA ILE A 127 -2.10 12.54 12.18
C ILE A 127 -2.56 11.21 11.59
N GLY A 128 -3.53 10.58 12.26
CA GLY A 128 -4.07 9.28 11.86
C GLY A 128 -3.12 8.11 12.09
N LYS A 129 -3.68 6.95 12.45
CA LYS A 129 -2.88 5.76 12.78
C LYS A 129 -2.23 5.17 11.52
N TYR A 130 -0.90 5.04 11.51
CA TYR A 130 -0.10 4.49 10.40
C TYR A 130 -0.27 5.19 9.04
N GLN A 131 -0.52 6.49 9.06
CA GLN A 131 -0.56 7.28 7.84
C GLN A 131 0.81 7.87 7.55
N TYR A 132 1.12 8.00 6.27
CA TYR A 132 2.34 8.64 5.82
C TYR A 132 2.16 9.28 4.46
N MET A 133 2.99 10.27 4.19
CA MET A 133 3.19 10.78 2.85
C MET A 133 4.21 9.90 2.12
N PHE A 134 3.88 9.50 0.90
CA PHE A 134 4.76 8.83 -0.04
C PHE A 134 5.19 9.84 -1.11
N GLY A 135 6.36 10.41 -0.91
CA GLY A 135 6.80 11.67 -1.45
C GLY A 135 5.86 12.81 -1.04
N ASP A 136 5.72 13.83 -1.88
CA ASP A 136 4.94 15.02 -1.53
C ASP A 136 3.51 14.98 -2.09
N ASN A 137 3.17 13.97 -2.90
CA ASN A 137 1.93 13.96 -3.69
C ASN A 137 0.94 12.85 -3.30
N LEU A 138 1.35 11.86 -2.50
CA LEU A 138 0.53 10.70 -2.18
C LEU A 138 0.42 10.55 -0.67
N LEU A 139 -0.80 10.53 -0.14
CA LEU A 139 -1.09 10.12 1.24
C LEU A 139 -1.48 8.64 1.21
N VAL A 140 -0.81 7.84 2.03
CA VAL A 140 -1.06 6.40 2.14
C VAL A 140 -1.54 6.06 3.54
N ALA A 141 -2.64 5.31 3.61
CA ALA A 141 -3.24 4.81 4.84
C ALA A 141 -3.52 3.30 4.67
N PRO A 142 -2.57 2.43 5.05
CA PRO A 142 -2.72 0.98 4.87
C PRO A 142 -3.88 0.42 5.70
N ILE A 143 -4.50 -0.66 5.23
CA ILE A 143 -5.40 -1.49 6.03
C ILE A 143 -4.54 -2.56 6.68
N TYR A 144 -4.46 -2.53 8.00
CA TYR A 144 -3.58 -3.37 8.82
C TYR A 144 -4.35 -4.27 9.80
N GLU A 145 -5.66 -4.05 9.93
CA GLU A 145 -6.59 -4.89 10.69
C GLU A 145 -7.46 -5.71 9.74
N ASP A 146 -8.16 -6.73 10.27
CA ASP A 146 -9.17 -7.48 9.50
C ASP A 146 -10.48 -6.71 9.35
N SER A 147 -10.36 -5.53 8.74
CA SER A 147 -11.47 -4.61 8.51
C SER A 147 -11.48 -4.17 7.04
N LYS A 148 -12.69 -3.93 6.55
CA LYS A 148 -12.94 -3.28 5.26
C LYS A 148 -13.28 -1.80 5.43
N ILE A 149 -13.15 -1.28 6.64
CA ILE A 149 -13.37 0.12 6.96
C ILE A 149 -12.02 0.71 7.35
N ARG A 150 -11.70 1.87 6.79
CA ARG A 150 -10.49 2.61 7.13
C ARG A 150 -10.80 4.06 7.40
N GLU A 151 -10.51 4.49 8.63
CA GLU A 151 -10.45 5.90 8.97
C GLU A 151 -9.17 6.52 8.42
N VAL A 152 -9.29 7.67 7.77
CA VAL A 152 -8.17 8.46 7.23
C VAL A 152 -8.32 9.92 7.63
N VAL A 153 -7.28 10.53 8.17
CA VAL A 153 -7.22 11.98 8.43
C VAL A 153 -6.48 12.65 7.28
N LEU A 154 -7.17 13.53 6.55
CA LEU A 154 -6.60 14.28 5.43
C LEU A 154 -6.04 15.62 5.92
N PRO A 155 -4.77 15.95 5.61
CA PRO A 155 -4.23 17.30 5.79
C PRO A 155 -5.05 18.34 5.02
N GLU A 156 -4.85 19.61 5.34
CA GLU A 156 -5.42 20.73 4.58
C GLU A 156 -5.16 20.59 3.07
N GLY A 157 -6.15 20.99 2.27
CA GLY A 157 -6.03 21.04 0.81
C GLY A 157 -7.16 20.33 0.08
N LYS A 158 -6.88 19.92 -1.16
CA LYS A 158 -7.82 19.19 -2.01
C LYS A 158 -7.20 17.87 -2.41
N TRP A 159 -7.85 16.80 -2.01
CA TRP A 159 -7.41 15.44 -2.23
C TRP A 159 -8.27 14.76 -3.30
N ARG A 160 -7.69 13.75 -3.94
CA ARG A 160 -8.37 12.86 -4.88
C ARG A 160 -8.07 11.43 -4.49
N TYR A 161 -9.08 10.57 -4.53
CA TYR A 161 -8.81 9.16 -4.32
C TYR A 161 -8.04 8.58 -5.52
N PHE A 162 -6.86 8.02 -5.27
CA PHE A 162 -5.93 7.59 -6.32
C PHE A 162 -6.55 6.61 -7.33
N PHE A 163 -7.41 5.71 -6.86
CA PHE A 163 -8.08 4.68 -7.66
C PHE A 163 -9.45 5.12 -8.21
N ASN A 164 -9.88 6.36 -7.94
CA ASN A 164 -11.09 6.95 -8.51
C ASN A 164 -10.95 8.48 -8.65
N ASP A 165 -10.51 8.94 -9.82
CA ASP A 165 -10.18 10.36 -10.08
C ASP A 165 -11.40 11.31 -9.95
N SER A 166 -12.63 10.80 -9.98
CA SER A 166 -13.85 11.58 -9.76
C SER A 166 -14.18 11.82 -8.28
N ASP A 167 -13.50 11.13 -7.36
CA ASP A 167 -13.74 11.20 -5.92
C ASP A 167 -12.86 12.30 -5.31
N LEU A 168 -13.37 13.54 -5.38
CA LEU A 168 -12.77 14.73 -4.78
C LEU A 168 -13.08 14.78 -3.30
N LEU A 169 -12.05 14.95 -2.49
CA LEU A 169 -12.12 14.98 -1.04
C LEU A 169 -11.55 16.30 -0.55
N ALA A 170 -12.28 17.00 0.30
CA ALA A 170 -11.73 18.15 0.99
C ALA A 170 -10.74 17.68 2.07
N GLY A 171 -9.70 18.47 2.30
CA GLY A 171 -8.73 18.26 3.35
C GLY A 171 -9.24 18.72 4.73
N ASP A 172 -8.30 18.78 5.66
CA ASP A 172 -8.51 19.18 7.06
C ASP A 172 -9.69 18.47 7.73
N GLN A 173 -9.83 17.18 7.44
CA GLN A 173 -10.95 16.39 7.93
C GLN A 173 -10.61 14.92 8.03
N LYS A 174 -11.39 14.24 8.87
CA LYS A 174 -11.40 12.80 8.99
C LYS A 174 -12.47 12.22 8.06
N ILE A 175 -12.08 11.25 7.25
CA ILE A 175 -12.97 10.49 6.37
C ILE A 175 -12.98 9.01 6.75
N ILE A 176 -14.10 8.35 6.50
CA ILE A 176 -14.22 6.90 6.66
C ILE A 176 -14.42 6.30 5.26
N LYS A 177 -13.49 5.45 4.82
CA LYS A 177 -13.62 4.69 3.59
C LYS A 177 -14.10 3.28 3.91
N ASP A 178 -15.30 2.95 3.41
CA ASP A 178 -15.91 1.63 3.51
C ASP A 178 -15.80 0.89 2.17
N PHE A 179 -14.97 -0.15 2.16
CA PHE A 179 -14.71 -0.98 1.00
C PHE A 179 -15.76 -2.08 0.78
N ASN A 180 -16.76 -2.23 1.66
CA ASN A 180 -17.89 -3.15 1.45
C ASN A 180 -18.87 -2.66 0.37
N LYS A 181 -19.01 -1.34 0.22
CA LYS A 181 -20.03 -0.72 -0.64
C LYS A 181 -19.71 -0.72 -2.13
N ASN A 182 -18.52 -1.20 -2.53
CA ASN A 182 -18.09 -1.21 -3.94
C ASN A 182 -17.38 -2.52 -4.37
N PRO A 183 -18.02 -3.70 -4.29
CA PRO A 183 -17.35 -4.97 -4.56
C PRO A 183 -17.13 -5.24 -6.07
N LYS A 184 -17.93 -4.66 -6.97
CA LYS A 184 -18.00 -5.11 -8.38
C LYS A 184 -17.15 -4.30 -9.37
N ASN A 185 -16.49 -3.23 -8.95
CA ASN A 185 -15.81 -2.30 -9.87
C ASN A 185 -14.33 -2.04 -9.55
N THR A 186 -13.75 -2.69 -8.54
CA THR A 186 -12.39 -2.36 -8.07
C THR A 186 -11.30 -2.93 -8.99
N ILE A 187 -11.51 -4.14 -9.52
CA ILE A 187 -10.48 -4.87 -10.26
C ILE A 187 -10.32 -4.31 -11.69
N LYS A 188 -11.41 -4.01 -12.41
CA LYS A 188 -11.34 -3.50 -13.80
C LYS A 188 -10.82 -2.06 -13.90
N LYS A 189 -11.01 -1.25 -12.84
CA LYS A 189 -10.63 0.17 -12.81
C LYS A 189 -9.11 0.40 -12.60
N ILE A 190 -8.42 -0.44 -11.84
CA ILE A 190 -7.00 -0.18 -11.50
C ILE A 190 -6.08 -0.08 -12.75
N THR A 191 -6.41 -0.79 -13.85
CA THR A 191 -5.59 -0.80 -15.08
C THR A 191 -5.78 0.42 -15.99
N ASP A 192 -6.99 1.01 -16.06
CA ASP A 192 -7.26 2.16 -16.93
C ASP A 192 -6.93 3.50 -16.24
N TYR A 193 -7.08 3.58 -14.91
CA TYR A 193 -6.93 4.85 -14.17
C TYR A 193 -5.50 5.15 -13.71
N SER A 194 -4.63 4.14 -13.56
CA SER A 194 -3.23 4.37 -13.19
C SER A 194 -2.52 5.24 -14.24
N ASN A 195 -2.79 5.03 -15.54
CA ASN A 195 -2.09 5.71 -16.62
C ASN A 195 -2.22 7.25 -16.62
N LYS A 196 -3.37 7.81 -16.24
CA LYS A 196 -3.57 9.28 -16.21
C LYS A 196 -2.90 9.92 -14.99
N ASN A 197 -3.07 9.32 -13.82
CA ASN A 197 -2.45 9.80 -12.58
C ASN A 197 -0.94 9.57 -12.57
N LEU A 198 -0.47 8.45 -13.10
CA LEU A 198 0.96 8.18 -13.32
C LEU A 198 1.57 9.15 -14.33
N LYS A 199 0.87 9.52 -15.41
CA LYS A 199 1.32 10.60 -16.31
C LYS A 199 1.45 11.93 -15.59
N LEU A 200 0.50 12.29 -14.72
CA LEU A 200 0.58 13.53 -13.94
C LEU A 200 1.74 13.50 -12.94
N ILE A 201 1.94 12.37 -12.25
CA ILE A 201 3.05 12.16 -11.30
C ILE A 201 4.38 12.19 -12.04
N ARG A 202 4.50 11.51 -13.18
CA ARG A 202 5.69 11.53 -14.05
C ARG A 202 5.99 12.93 -14.57
N LYS A 203 4.97 13.66 -15.05
CA LYS A 203 5.12 15.03 -15.53
C LYS A 203 5.64 15.95 -14.42
N ARG A 204 5.08 15.87 -13.21
CA ARG A 204 5.58 16.64 -12.06
C ARG A 204 7.00 16.25 -11.66
N ALA A 205 7.32 14.95 -11.64
CA ALA A 205 8.69 14.49 -11.37
C ALA A 205 9.69 14.99 -12.42
N GLN A 206 9.30 15.04 -13.70
CA GLN A 206 10.11 15.56 -14.81
C GLN A 206 10.21 17.09 -14.80
N GLU A 207 9.13 17.80 -14.49
CA GLU A 207 9.13 19.27 -14.35
C GLU A 207 10.08 19.71 -13.23
N ILE A 208 10.15 18.95 -12.14
CA ILE A 208 11.08 19.20 -11.03
C ILE A 208 12.52 18.83 -11.45
N SER A 209 12.73 17.73 -12.17
CA SER A 209 14.08 17.34 -12.59
C SER A 209 14.69 18.24 -13.67
N ASN A 210 13.87 18.97 -14.43
CA ASN A 210 14.29 19.88 -15.50
C ASN A 210 14.44 21.34 -15.04
N GLN A 211 14.18 21.63 -13.76
CA GLN A 211 14.47 22.92 -13.13
C GLN A 211 15.87 22.97 -12.49
N ASP A 212 16.59 21.84 -12.53
CA ASP A 212 18.03 21.68 -12.26
C ASP A 212 18.84 21.75 -13.56
#